data_AF-A0A7Z2ZTX5-F1
#
_entry.id   AF-A0A7Z2ZTX5-F1
#
_cell.length_a   1.000
_cell.length_b   1.000
_cell.length_c   1.000
_cell.angle_alpha   90.00
_cell.angle_beta   90.00
_cell.angle_gamma   90.00
#
_symmetry.space_group_name_H-M   'P 1'
#
loop_
_entity.id
_entity.type
_entity.pdbx_description
1 polymer ?
#
loop_
_entity_poly.entity_id
_entity_poly.type
_entity_poly.pdbx_seq_one_letter_code
_entity_poly.pdbx_strand_id
1 'polypeptide(L)'
;MALSSVKNLLVGMSFFACASAFAVPFTVNIAGAQSVGEFGDAANTVRTYNVGANASITAVSYSVNLTAFTPSWLSDLGLAFTNSAVSDGVIFNPGIGDDDPGTASYSDVVNLVALGLDFKVGGDGILRLEFYEEYDDLAGADGIWNFGTITFEVQQAAQQDVPEPASALLLGGGLAAMAYAGRRRRRAAKAIH
;
A
#
# COMPACT_ATOMS: atom_id res chain seq x y z
N MET A 1 -14.68 44.77 -48.87
CA MET A 1 -15.19 43.46 -48.40
C MET A 1 -14.05 42.73 -47.74
N ALA A 2 -14.27 42.29 -46.51
CA ALA A 2 -13.25 41.89 -45.54
C ALA A 2 -12.75 40.45 -45.77
N LEU A 3 -11.45 40.25 -45.57
CA LEU A 3 -10.85 38.96 -45.24
C LEU A 3 -9.97 39.17 -44.00
N SER A 4 -10.29 38.49 -42.89
CA SER A 4 -9.30 38.24 -41.84
C SER A 4 -9.63 36.97 -41.04
N SER A 5 -9.05 35.87 -41.55
CA SER A 5 -8.31 34.82 -40.84
C SER A 5 -8.78 34.34 -39.45
N VAL A 6 -9.41 33.16 -39.44
CA VAL A 6 -9.47 32.24 -38.29
C VAL A 6 -8.12 31.51 -38.17
N LYS A 7 -7.18 31.98 -37.35
CA LYS A 7 -5.89 31.27 -37.16
C LYS A 7 -5.33 31.14 -35.74
N ASN A 8 -5.93 31.71 -34.70
CA ASN A 8 -5.27 31.78 -33.39
C ASN A 8 -6.13 31.33 -32.21
N LEU A 9 -6.57 30.06 -32.18
CA LEU A 9 -7.15 29.51 -30.96
C LEU A 9 -6.73 28.05 -30.71
N LEU A 10 -5.51 27.87 -30.23
CA LEU A 10 -5.05 26.69 -29.50
C LEU A 10 -4.03 27.19 -28.49
N VAL A 11 -4.51 27.92 -27.48
CA VAL A 11 -3.73 28.30 -26.30
C VAL A 11 -3.92 27.21 -25.26
N GLY A 12 -2.84 26.46 -25.03
CA GLY A 12 -2.47 25.82 -23.77
C GLY A 12 -3.56 25.12 -22.95
N MET A 13 -3.85 23.86 -23.26
CA MET A 13 -4.27 22.91 -22.23
C MET A 13 -3.01 22.26 -21.66
N SER A 14 -2.46 22.84 -20.59
CA SER A 14 -1.50 22.15 -19.73
C SER A 14 -2.28 21.19 -18.85
N PHE A 15 -2.18 19.89 -19.16
CA PHE A 15 -2.74 18.82 -18.33
C PHE A 15 -1.80 18.64 -17.13
N PHE A 16 -2.16 19.18 -15.96
CA PHE A 16 -1.56 18.74 -14.71
C PHE A 16 -2.15 17.36 -14.40
N ALA A 17 -1.34 16.31 -14.56
CA ALA A 17 -1.71 14.99 -14.08
C ALA A 17 -1.59 14.99 -12.55
N CYS A 18 -2.71 15.15 -11.84
CA CYS A 18 -2.77 14.81 -10.42
C CYS A 18 -2.92 13.29 -10.34
N ALA A 19 -1.85 12.57 -10.02
CA ALA A 19 -1.95 11.16 -9.64
C ALA A 19 -2.56 11.11 -8.22
N SER A 20 -3.84 10.79 -8.12
CA SER A 20 -4.45 10.44 -6.84
C SER A 20 -3.90 9.08 -6.40
N ALA A 21 -3.24 9.03 -5.24
CA ALA A 21 -2.83 7.76 -4.63
C ALA A 21 -4.07 7.05 -4.08
N PHE A 22 -4.55 6.02 -4.79
CA PHE A 22 -5.62 5.15 -4.31
C PHE A 22 -5.03 3.98 -3.53
N ALA A 23 -5.75 3.52 -2.51
CA ALA A 23 -5.46 2.24 -1.88
C ALA A 23 -5.77 1.11 -2.87
N VAL A 24 -4.89 0.11 -2.92
CA VAL A 24 -5.02 -1.07 -3.76
C VAL A 24 -5.15 -2.29 -2.85
N PRO A 25 -6.15 -3.17 -3.06
CA PRO A 25 -6.29 -4.37 -2.27
C PRO A 25 -5.13 -5.34 -2.58
N PHE A 26 -4.48 -5.81 -1.52
CA PHE A 26 -3.44 -6.83 -1.56
C PHE A 26 -3.90 -8.05 -0.75
N THR A 27 -4.27 -9.13 -1.45
CA THR A 27 -4.81 -10.35 -0.83
C THR A 27 -3.72 -11.41 -0.66
N VAL A 28 -3.65 -11.98 0.54
CA VAL A 28 -2.78 -13.11 0.89
C VAL A 28 -3.61 -14.33 1.25
N ASN A 29 -3.17 -15.50 0.81
CA ASN A 29 -3.70 -16.79 1.26
C ASN A 29 -2.95 -17.22 2.53
N ILE A 30 -3.68 -17.64 3.56
CA ILE A 30 -3.13 -17.98 4.88
C ILE A 30 -3.12 -19.48 5.20
N ALA A 31 -3.52 -20.33 4.24
CA ALA A 31 -3.65 -21.76 4.45
C ALA A 31 -2.35 -22.40 4.94
N GLY A 32 -2.50 -23.27 5.94
CA GLY A 32 -1.44 -24.07 6.55
C GLY A 32 -0.43 -23.29 7.38
N ALA A 33 -0.66 -22.00 7.68
CA ALA A 33 0.22 -21.29 8.60
C ALA A 33 0.04 -21.83 10.03
N GLN A 34 1.14 -22.09 10.71
CA GLN A 34 1.16 -22.62 12.07
C GLN A 34 1.50 -21.50 13.06
N SER A 35 0.78 -21.50 14.18
CA SER A 35 1.07 -20.73 15.39
C SER A 35 1.70 -21.71 16.39
N VAL A 36 2.90 -21.41 16.89
CA VAL A 36 3.72 -22.34 17.69
C VAL A 36 4.07 -21.76 19.07
N GLY A 37 4.00 -20.45 19.22
CA GLY A 37 4.20 -19.81 20.51
C GLY A 37 4.06 -18.30 20.40
N GLU A 38 4.52 -17.62 21.45
CA GLU A 38 4.44 -16.17 21.60
C GLU A 38 4.98 -15.41 20.39
N PHE A 39 4.49 -14.19 20.20
CA PHE A 39 5.00 -13.29 19.16
C PHE A 39 6.53 -13.13 19.24
N GLY A 40 7.21 -13.37 18.13
CA GLY A 40 8.66 -13.38 18.01
C GLY A 40 9.31 -14.76 18.10
N ASP A 41 8.54 -15.81 18.40
CA ASP A 41 9.08 -17.17 18.43
C ASP A 41 9.61 -17.58 17.04
N ALA A 42 10.80 -18.21 17.03
CA ALA A 42 11.48 -18.59 15.79
C ALA A 42 10.79 -19.75 15.05
N ALA A 43 9.94 -20.51 15.71
CA ALA A 43 9.17 -21.60 15.14
C ALA A 43 7.81 -21.14 14.58
N ASN A 44 7.37 -19.91 14.88
CA ASN A 44 6.17 -19.34 14.27
C ASN A 44 6.30 -19.24 12.76
N THR A 45 5.15 -19.36 12.08
CA THR A 45 5.13 -19.11 10.64
C THR A 45 5.28 -17.62 10.38
N VAL A 46 6.35 -17.24 9.69
CA VAL A 46 6.56 -15.85 9.23
C VAL A 46 6.51 -15.80 7.71
N ARG A 47 5.69 -14.90 7.16
CA ARG A 47 5.59 -14.63 5.73
C ARG A 47 5.88 -13.16 5.46
N THR A 48 6.57 -12.86 4.37
CA THR A 48 6.92 -11.49 3.99
C THR A 48 6.48 -11.20 2.57
N TYR A 49 6.00 -9.98 2.36
CA TYR A 49 5.47 -9.53 1.07
C TYR A 49 5.97 -8.12 0.77
N ASN A 50 6.43 -7.89 -0.45
CA ASN A 50 6.75 -6.54 -0.90
C ASN A 50 5.47 -5.87 -1.41
N VAL A 51 5.04 -4.82 -0.71
CA VAL A 51 3.84 -4.04 -1.03
C VAL A 51 4.17 -2.63 -1.55
N GLY A 52 5.45 -2.28 -1.60
CA GLY A 52 5.94 -0.98 -2.05
C GLY A 52 6.61 -0.18 -0.94
N ALA A 53 7.73 0.47 -1.26
CA ALA A 53 8.48 1.29 -0.31
C ALA A 53 7.61 2.43 0.25
N ASN A 54 7.60 2.56 1.57
CA ASN A 54 6.83 3.53 2.34
C ASN A 54 5.31 3.47 2.11
N ALA A 55 4.80 2.36 1.58
CA ALA A 55 3.36 2.13 1.44
C ALA A 55 2.69 2.12 2.82
N SER A 56 1.46 2.60 2.86
CA SER A 56 0.63 2.65 4.08
C SER A 56 -0.39 1.53 4.06
N ILE A 57 -0.54 0.82 5.17
CA ILE A 57 -1.60 -0.17 5.37
C ILE A 57 -2.74 0.53 6.09
N THR A 58 -3.90 0.62 5.42
CA THR A 58 -4.99 1.52 5.83
C THR A 58 -6.26 0.80 6.29
N ALA A 59 -6.46 -0.42 5.82
CA ALA A 59 -7.53 -1.30 6.27
C ALA A 59 -7.12 -2.76 6.09
N VAL A 60 -7.81 -3.64 6.80
CA VAL A 60 -7.67 -5.08 6.65
C VAL A 60 -9.06 -5.71 6.60
N SER A 61 -9.26 -6.68 5.72
CA SER A 61 -10.42 -7.56 5.74
C SER A 61 -9.94 -9.00 5.76
N TYR A 62 -10.67 -9.87 6.46
CA TYR A 62 -10.28 -11.26 6.59
C TYR A 62 -11.49 -12.18 6.54
N SER A 63 -11.24 -13.40 6.08
CA SER A 63 -12.17 -14.53 6.14
C SER A 63 -11.32 -15.78 6.29
N VAL A 64 -11.26 -16.32 7.50
CA VAL A 64 -10.29 -17.36 7.90
C VAL A 64 -10.98 -18.46 8.67
N ASN A 65 -10.42 -19.66 8.58
CA ASN A 65 -10.79 -20.81 9.37
C ASN A 65 -9.54 -21.31 10.12
N LEU A 66 -9.67 -21.46 11.42
CA LEU A 66 -8.57 -21.74 12.35
C LEU A 66 -8.90 -22.97 13.17
N THR A 67 -7.86 -23.66 13.64
CA THR A 67 -7.97 -24.68 14.68
C THR A 67 -6.98 -24.38 15.78
N ALA A 68 -7.46 -24.23 17.01
CA ALA A 68 -6.65 -24.29 18.22
C ALA A 68 -6.62 -25.74 18.74
N PHE A 69 -5.45 -26.28 19.00
CA PHE A 69 -5.27 -27.64 19.47
C PHE A 69 -5.32 -27.67 21.00
N THR A 70 -6.05 -28.61 21.59
CA THR A 70 -6.15 -28.70 23.06
C THR A 70 -4.76 -28.82 23.72
N PRO A 71 -4.43 -27.99 24.73
CA PRO A 71 -5.34 -27.16 25.54
C PRO A 71 -5.52 -25.69 25.11
N SER A 72 -4.90 -25.25 24.01
CA SER A 72 -4.97 -23.89 23.46
C SER A 72 -6.36 -23.40 23.14
N TRP A 73 -6.53 -22.07 23.11
CA TRP A 73 -7.80 -21.42 22.79
C TRP A 73 -7.79 -20.71 21.45
N LEU A 74 -8.97 -20.64 20.83
CA LEU A 74 -9.17 -19.90 19.58
C LEU A 74 -8.92 -18.38 19.74
N SER A 75 -9.11 -17.85 20.94
CA SER A 75 -8.83 -16.46 21.30
C SER A 75 -7.34 -16.12 21.32
N ASP A 76 -6.47 -17.10 21.59
CA ASP A 76 -5.02 -16.89 21.70
C ASP A 76 -4.32 -16.91 20.35
N LEU A 77 -4.93 -17.52 19.32
CA LEU A 77 -4.41 -17.52 17.97
C LEU A 77 -4.42 -16.11 17.37
N GLY A 78 -3.22 -15.58 17.14
CA GLY A 78 -3.01 -14.23 16.67
C GLY A 78 -2.27 -14.14 15.34
N LEU A 79 -2.45 -13.00 14.67
CA LEU A 79 -1.64 -12.57 13.56
C LEU A 79 -1.12 -11.17 13.83
N ALA A 80 0.20 -11.03 13.81
CA ALA A 80 0.86 -9.74 13.77
C ALA A 80 1.20 -9.40 12.32
N PHE A 81 0.75 -8.23 11.85
CA PHE A 81 1.16 -7.68 10.56
C PHE A 81 1.89 -6.36 10.77
N THR A 82 3.17 -6.35 10.46
CA THR A 82 4.12 -5.28 10.84
C THR A 82 4.97 -4.87 9.65
N ASN A 83 5.73 -3.78 9.82
CA ASN A 83 6.90 -3.54 8.99
C ASN A 83 8.00 -4.60 9.27
N SER A 84 9.01 -4.67 8.40
CA SER A 84 10.13 -5.63 8.54
C SER A 84 10.97 -5.43 9.80
N ALA A 85 11.08 -4.19 10.28
CA ALA A 85 11.81 -3.83 11.49
C ALA A 85 11.05 -4.17 12.79
N VAL A 86 9.79 -4.60 12.67
CA VAL A 86 8.89 -4.90 13.79
C VAL A 86 8.79 -3.71 14.76
N SER A 87 8.80 -2.50 14.22
CA SER A 87 8.71 -1.25 14.98
C SER A 87 7.32 -0.63 14.92
N ASP A 88 6.52 -1.04 13.95
CA ASP A 88 5.20 -0.50 13.65
C ASP A 88 4.34 -1.58 12.99
N GLY A 89 3.04 -1.56 13.25
CA GLY A 89 2.13 -2.61 12.83
C GLY A 89 0.96 -2.83 13.79
N VAL A 90 0.23 -3.90 13.53
CA VAL A 90 -0.97 -4.27 14.29
C VAL A 90 -0.92 -5.73 14.66
N ILE A 91 -1.36 -6.01 15.88
CA ILE A 91 -1.59 -7.34 16.40
C ILE A 91 -3.10 -7.57 16.44
N PHE A 92 -3.55 -8.72 15.92
CA PHE A 92 -4.97 -9.02 15.79
C PHE A 92 -5.25 -10.49 16.10
N ASN A 93 -6.34 -10.73 16.85
CA ASN A 93 -6.82 -12.06 17.22
C ASN A 93 -8.24 -12.24 16.64
N PRO A 94 -8.42 -13.04 15.58
CA PRO A 94 -9.73 -13.24 14.96
C PRO A 94 -10.79 -13.81 15.90
N GLY A 95 -10.37 -14.69 16.83
CA GLY A 95 -11.24 -15.36 17.78
C GLY A 95 -11.32 -14.70 19.15
N ILE A 96 -11.02 -13.39 19.26
CA ILE A 96 -10.98 -12.72 20.57
C ILE A 96 -12.27 -12.96 21.39
N GLY A 97 -12.12 -13.53 22.59
CA GLY A 97 -13.21 -13.92 23.48
C GLY A 97 -13.82 -15.31 23.24
N ASP A 98 -13.30 -16.09 22.29
CA ASP A 98 -13.60 -17.52 22.10
C ASP A 98 -12.55 -18.38 22.82
N ASP A 99 -12.75 -18.54 24.13
CA ASP A 99 -11.81 -19.18 25.06
C ASP A 99 -11.99 -20.72 25.10
N ASP A 100 -12.17 -21.33 23.93
CA ASP A 100 -12.35 -22.76 23.76
C ASP A 100 -11.38 -23.33 22.69
N PRO A 101 -10.89 -24.58 22.86
CA PRO A 101 -10.18 -25.28 21.80
C PRO A 101 -11.14 -25.70 20.68
N GLY A 102 -10.58 -25.98 19.50
CA GLY A 102 -11.33 -26.53 18.38
C GLY A 102 -11.20 -25.71 17.11
N THR A 103 -12.17 -25.85 16.20
CA THR A 103 -12.14 -25.23 14.87
C THR A 103 -13.28 -24.23 14.70
N ALA A 104 -12.95 -23.01 14.30
CA ALA A 104 -13.91 -21.95 14.05
C ALA A 104 -13.55 -21.12 12.81
N SER A 105 -14.52 -20.34 12.32
CA SER A 105 -14.34 -19.44 11.19
C SER A 105 -14.67 -18.01 11.58
N TYR A 106 -13.82 -17.07 11.18
CA TYR A 106 -13.96 -15.66 11.52
C TYR A 106 -13.85 -14.79 10.26
N SER A 107 -14.64 -13.73 10.20
CA SER A 107 -14.57 -12.77 9.11
C SER A 107 -14.99 -11.39 9.56
N ASP A 108 -14.20 -10.38 9.20
CA ASP A 108 -14.54 -8.98 9.46
C ASP A 108 -13.77 -8.04 8.52
N VAL A 109 -14.11 -6.75 8.59
CA VAL A 109 -13.44 -5.63 7.92
C VAL A 109 -13.12 -4.55 8.94
N VAL A 110 -11.84 -4.21 9.04
CA VAL A 110 -11.34 -3.22 10.00
C VAL A 110 -10.70 -2.06 9.25
N ASN A 111 -11.20 -0.85 9.51
CA ASN A 111 -10.58 0.39 9.03
C ASN A 111 -9.52 0.84 10.05
N LEU A 112 -8.24 0.68 9.71
CA LEU A 112 -7.14 0.99 10.62
C LEU A 112 -6.95 2.49 10.81
N VAL A 113 -7.22 3.29 9.78
CA VAL A 113 -7.17 4.76 9.87
C VAL A 113 -8.18 5.29 10.88
N ALA A 114 -9.41 4.74 10.86
CA ALA A 114 -10.45 5.14 11.80
C ALA A 114 -10.11 4.78 13.26
N LEU A 115 -9.29 3.75 13.46
CA LEU A 115 -8.79 3.32 14.78
C LEU A 115 -7.46 3.98 15.16
N GLY A 116 -6.83 4.74 14.27
CA GLY A 116 -5.49 5.30 14.48
C GLY A 116 -4.39 4.23 14.53
N LEU A 117 -4.61 3.11 13.85
CA LEU A 117 -3.72 1.93 13.78
C LEU A 117 -3.10 1.74 12.39
N ASP A 118 -3.30 2.68 11.46
CA ASP A 118 -2.64 2.63 10.17
C ASP A 118 -1.12 2.86 10.31
N PHE A 119 -0.33 2.16 9.50
CA PHE A 119 1.13 2.19 9.60
C PHE A 119 1.80 2.09 8.24
N LYS A 120 3.13 2.32 8.21
CA LYS A 120 3.95 2.23 6.99
C LYS A 120 4.94 1.07 7.06
N VAL A 121 5.08 0.33 5.97
CA VAL A 121 5.99 -0.84 5.86
C VAL A 121 7.49 -0.48 5.78
N GLY A 122 7.84 0.81 5.81
CA GLY A 122 9.23 1.28 5.75
C GLY A 122 9.81 1.33 4.33
N GLY A 123 11.08 1.73 4.22
CA GLY A 123 11.73 2.00 2.93
C GLY A 123 12.05 0.77 2.08
N ASP A 124 12.08 -0.42 2.68
CA ASP A 124 12.23 -1.70 1.98
C ASP A 124 10.91 -2.21 1.39
N GLY A 125 9.78 -1.67 1.86
CA GLY A 125 8.44 -1.99 1.36
C GLY A 125 7.89 -3.33 1.83
N ILE A 126 8.45 -3.90 2.91
CA ILE A 126 8.12 -5.25 3.35
C ILE A 126 7.01 -5.21 4.41
N LEU A 127 5.87 -5.80 4.06
CA LEU A 127 4.84 -6.23 5.00
C LEU A 127 5.20 -7.61 5.53
N ARG A 128 5.40 -7.72 6.85
CA ARG A 128 5.69 -8.97 7.55
C ARG A 128 4.44 -9.46 8.26
N LEU A 129 4.09 -10.72 8.07
CA LEU A 129 3.01 -11.43 8.74
C LEU A 129 3.62 -12.51 9.61
N GLU A 130 3.23 -12.54 10.87
CA GLU A 130 3.61 -13.59 11.82
C GLU A 130 2.38 -14.19 12.46
N PHE A 131 2.22 -15.49 12.28
CA PHE A 131 1.15 -16.28 12.87
C PHE A 131 1.68 -16.86 14.17
N TYR A 132 1.10 -16.42 15.28
CA TYR A 132 1.59 -16.71 16.62
C TYR A 132 0.43 -17.15 17.51
N GLU A 133 0.74 -17.58 18.73
CA GLU A 133 -0.22 -17.81 19.80
C GLU A 133 0.19 -17.03 21.04
N GLU A 134 -0.75 -16.53 21.83
CA GLU A 134 -0.42 -15.73 23.01
C GLU A 134 0.23 -16.55 24.15
N TYR A 135 -0.01 -17.86 24.18
CA TYR A 135 0.56 -18.79 25.16
C TYR A 135 1.13 -20.03 24.45
N ASP A 136 2.33 -20.45 24.83
CA ASP A 136 2.95 -21.72 24.39
C ASP A 136 2.50 -22.83 25.35
N ASP A 137 1.46 -23.56 24.94
CA ASP A 137 0.82 -24.61 25.72
C ASP A 137 1.26 -26.02 25.31
N LEU A 138 1.78 -26.17 24.09
CA LEU A 138 2.17 -27.44 23.48
C LEU A 138 3.60 -27.42 22.95
N ALA A 139 4.27 -28.57 23.05
CA ALA A 139 5.48 -28.80 22.29
C ALA A 139 5.14 -28.97 20.78
N GLY A 140 5.16 -27.87 20.03
CA GLY A 140 4.85 -27.83 18.60
C GLY A 140 3.84 -26.74 18.27
N ALA A 141 3.12 -26.88 17.16
CA ALA A 141 2.06 -25.92 16.85
C ALA A 141 0.92 -26.04 17.87
N ASP A 142 0.59 -24.93 18.51
CA ASP A 142 -0.58 -24.75 19.35
C ASP A 142 -1.86 -24.56 18.51
N GLY A 143 -1.71 -24.01 17.30
CA GLY A 143 -2.79 -24.01 16.33
C GLY A 143 -2.37 -23.83 14.88
N ILE A 144 -3.38 -23.89 14.01
CA ILE A 144 -3.22 -23.84 12.57
C ILE A 144 -4.30 -23.00 11.90
N TRP A 145 -3.85 -22.20 10.95
CA TRP A 145 -4.67 -21.42 10.04
C TRP A 145 -5.03 -22.30 8.84
N ASN A 146 -6.12 -23.08 8.95
CA ASN A 146 -6.48 -24.13 7.99
C ASN A 146 -6.58 -23.60 6.55
N PHE A 147 -7.38 -22.55 6.35
CA PHE A 147 -7.59 -21.91 5.06
C PHE A 147 -8.24 -20.53 5.22
N GLY A 148 -8.19 -19.73 4.15
CA GLY A 148 -8.78 -18.40 4.12
C GLY A 148 -7.86 -17.37 3.48
N THR A 149 -8.30 -16.12 3.56
CA THR A 149 -7.58 -14.98 2.99
C THR A 149 -7.64 -13.77 3.90
N ILE A 150 -6.59 -12.96 3.81
CA ILE A 150 -6.53 -11.63 4.41
C ILE A 150 -6.23 -10.64 3.29
N THR A 151 -6.97 -9.54 3.22
CA THR A 151 -6.78 -8.49 2.23
C THR A 151 -6.45 -7.19 2.93
N PHE A 152 -5.30 -6.61 2.55
CA PHE A 152 -4.84 -5.33 3.06
C PHE A 152 -5.13 -4.23 2.04
N GLU A 153 -5.67 -3.11 2.48
CA GLU A 153 -5.77 -1.91 1.65
C GLU A 153 -4.45 -1.14 1.71
N VAL A 154 -3.66 -1.26 0.64
CA VAL A 154 -2.31 -0.71 0.55
C VAL A 154 -2.35 0.61 -0.23
N GLN A 155 -2.11 1.72 0.46
CA GLN A 155 -1.96 3.01 -0.18
C GLN A 155 -0.50 3.26 -0.51
N GLN A 156 -0.18 3.38 -1.80
CA GLN A 156 1.18 3.65 -2.23
C GLN A 156 1.64 5.05 -1.83
N ALA A 157 2.92 5.17 -1.46
CA ALA A 157 3.54 6.47 -1.24
C ALA A 157 3.44 7.29 -2.53
N ALA A 158 3.07 8.57 -2.41
CA ALA A 158 3.06 9.47 -3.56
C ALA A 158 4.44 9.46 -4.21
N GLN A 159 4.50 8.99 -5.45
CA GLN A 159 5.73 9.05 -6.22
C GLN A 159 6.07 10.52 -6.39
N GLN A 160 7.21 10.95 -5.87
CA GLN A 160 7.70 12.29 -6.13
C GLN A 160 8.03 12.33 -7.62
N ASP A 161 7.09 12.78 -8.45
CA ASP A 161 7.25 12.89 -9.89
C ASP A 161 8.47 13.78 -10.17
N VAL A 162 9.62 13.17 -10.41
CA VAL A 162 10.78 13.87 -10.96
C VAL A 162 10.33 14.33 -12.34
N PRO A 163 10.31 15.65 -12.63
CA PRO A 163 9.86 16.13 -13.92
C PRO A 163 10.64 15.41 -15.01
N GLU A 164 9.94 14.61 -15.81
CA GLU A 164 10.63 13.82 -16.84
C GLU A 164 11.42 14.77 -17.75
N PRO A 165 12.57 14.34 -18.31
CA PRO A 165 13.40 15.18 -19.17
C PRO A 165 12.61 15.86 -20.29
N ALA A 166 11.54 15.21 -20.76
CA ALA A 166 10.60 15.74 -21.74
C ALA A 166 9.90 17.02 -21.26
N SER A 167 9.51 17.13 -19.99
CA SER A 167 8.89 18.34 -19.42
C SER A 167 9.86 19.52 -19.42
N ALA A 168 11.12 19.28 -19.05
CA ALA A 168 12.18 20.28 -19.13
C ALA A 168 12.52 20.67 -20.58
N LEU A 169 12.56 19.69 -21.49
CA LEU A 169 12.73 19.91 -22.93
C LEU A 169 11.56 20.67 -23.55
N LEU A 170 10.33 20.42 -23.12
CA LEU A 170 9.13 21.09 -23.63
C LEU A 170 9.08 22.55 -23.15
N LEU A 171 9.41 22.80 -21.87
CA LEU A 171 9.56 24.14 -21.31
C LEU A 171 10.70 24.90 -22.00
N GLY A 172 11.88 24.28 -22.11
CA GLY A 172 13.03 24.85 -22.80
C GLY A 172 12.76 25.14 -24.27
N GLY A 173 12.13 24.19 -24.98
CA GLY A 173 11.72 24.32 -26.38
C GLY A 173 10.66 25.40 -26.60
N GLY A 174 9.67 25.49 -25.70
CA GLY A 174 8.65 26.54 -25.74
C GLY A 174 9.23 27.93 -25.54
N LEU A 175 10.13 28.10 -24.57
CA LEU A 175 10.85 29.36 -24.33
C LEU A 175 11.75 29.73 -25.52
N ALA A 176 12.46 28.77 -26.10
CA ALA A 176 13.29 28.99 -27.28
C ALA A 176 12.46 29.40 -28.50
N ALA A 177 11.31 28.76 -28.73
CA ALA A 177 10.40 29.10 -29.81
C ALA A 177 9.81 30.52 -29.66
N MET A 178 9.42 30.91 -28.43
CA MET A 178 8.96 32.26 -28.14
C MET A 178 10.05 33.31 -28.35
N ALA A 179 11.28 33.04 -27.89
CA ALA A 179 12.43 33.93 -28.12
C ALA A 179 12.75 34.08 -29.61
N TYR A 180 12.70 32.99 -30.38
CA TYR A 180 12.91 32.99 -31.82
C TYR A 180 11.82 33.79 -32.56
N ALA A 181 10.55 33.57 -32.23
CA ALA A 181 9.42 34.32 -32.77
C ALA A 181 9.51 35.82 -32.46
N GLY A 182 9.93 36.18 -31.24
CA GLY A 182 10.14 37.57 -30.82
C GLY A 182 11.27 38.27 -31.60
N ARG A 183 12.39 37.60 -31.84
CA ARG A 183 13.49 38.14 -32.67
C ARG A 183 13.06 38.38 -34.11
N ARG A 184 12.26 37.47 -34.69
CA ARG A 184 11.79 37.58 -36.08
C ARG A 184 10.89 38.80 -36.28
N ARG A 185 9.99 39.08 -35.31
CA ARG A 185 9.13 40.29 -35.35
C ARG A 185 9.94 41.59 -35.26
N ARG A 186 10.97 41.65 -34.41
CA ARG A 186 11.83 42.84 -34.27
C ARG A 186 12.67 43.13 -35.53
N ARG A 187 13.13 42.10 -36.24
CA ARG A 187 13.86 42.27 -37.51
C ARG A 187 12.96 42.76 -38.64
N ALA A 188 11.73 42.24 -38.73
CA ALA A 188 10.76 42.72 -39.71
C ALA A 188 10.40 44.20 -39.50
N ALA A 189 10.29 44.66 -38.25
CA ALA A 189 10.04 46.07 -37.94
C ALA A 189 11.23 47.00 -38.29
N LYS A 190 12.47 46.48 -38.34
CA LYS A 190 13.68 47.26 -38.65
C LYS A 190 13.98 47.37 -40.15
N ALA A 191 13.31 46.57 -40.99
CA ALA A 191 13.48 46.57 -42.45
C ALA A 191 12.50 47.52 -43.19
N ILE A 192 11.69 48.27 -42.43
CA ILE A 192 10.66 49.20 -42.96
C ILE A 192 11.10 50.68 -42.77
N HIS A 193 12.35 50.92 -42.36
CA HIS A 193 12.96 52.25 -42.30
C HIS A 193 14.14 52.37 -43.26
#